data_AF-A0A970KSJ1-F1
#
_entry.id   AF-A0A970KSJ1-F1
#
_cell.length_a   1.000
_cell.length_b   1.000
_cell.length_c   1.000
_cell.angle_alpha   90.00
_cell.angle_beta   90.00
_cell.angle_gamma   90.00
#
_symmetry.space_group_name_H-M   'P 1'
#
loop_
_entity.id
_entity.type
_entity.pdbx_description
1 polymer ?
#
loop_
_entity_poly.entity_id
_entity_poly.type
_entity_poly.pdbx_seq_one_letter_code
_entity_poly.pdbx_strand_id
1 'polypeptide(L)'
;APRPVQEAVFRTQCELAIDLGLPVIVHNRESDDRLLALLAEPALAPLAADLHSFAGGAAMARRLRDRPFVFGVSGMVTFKKAENVREALPLFGADQLLVETDSPYLAPVPYRGQRNEPAYVVEVAARVAAELGCEPGEIARRSRENFFRFFAKARA
;
A
#
# COMPACT_ATOMS: atom_id res chain seq x y z
N ALA A 1 -6.20 -20.66 -1.24
CA ALA A 1 -5.77 -21.24 -2.52
C ALA A 1 -4.42 -21.95 -2.34
N PRO A 2 -4.06 -22.93 -3.19
CA PRO A 2 -2.76 -23.59 -3.11
C PRO A 2 -1.61 -22.60 -3.25
N ARG A 3 -0.62 -22.65 -2.35
CA ARG A 3 0.51 -21.69 -2.34
C ARG A 3 1.28 -21.66 -3.67
N PRO A 4 1.65 -22.81 -4.28
CA PRO A 4 2.39 -22.79 -5.54
C PRO A 4 1.65 -22.07 -6.67
N VAL A 5 0.31 -22.19 -6.72
CA VAL A 5 -0.51 -21.50 -7.73
C VAL A 5 -0.52 -20.00 -7.49
N GLN A 6 -0.63 -19.55 -6.23
CA GLN A 6 -0.56 -18.12 -5.90
C GLN A 6 0.78 -17.51 -6.30
N GLU A 7 1.89 -18.19 -6.00
CA GLU A 7 3.23 -17.70 -6.33
C GLU A 7 3.49 -17.70 -7.84
N ALA A 8 3.01 -18.71 -8.58
CA ALA A 8 3.12 -18.76 -10.03
C ALA A 8 2.33 -17.62 -10.70
N VAL A 9 1.06 -17.44 -10.32
CA VAL A 9 0.21 -16.37 -10.87
C VAL A 9 0.73 -14.99 -10.49
N PHE A 10 1.29 -14.82 -9.28
CA PHE A 10 1.94 -13.58 -8.87
C PHE A 10 3.13 -13.23 -9.78
N ARG A 11 4.05 -14.18 -10.02
CA ARG A 11 5.18 -13.96 -10.93
C ARG A 11 4.72 -13.59 -12.34
N THR A 12 3.82 -14.38 -12.91
CA THR A 12 3.33 -14.13 -14.27
C THR A 12 2.72 -12.73 -14.43
N GLN A 13 1.96 -12.26 -13.45
CA GLN A 13 1.41 -10.89 -13.49
C GLN A 13 2.47 -9.81 -13.28
N CYS A 14 3.47 -10.05 -12.44
CA CYS A 14 4.57 -9.11 -12.24
C CYS A 14 5.45 -8.98 -13.49
N GLU A 15 5.80 -10.11 -14.12
CA GLU A 15 6.54 -10.15 -15.38
C GLU A 15 5.77 -9.42 -16.49
N LEU A 16 4.46 -9.68 -16.62
CA LEU A 16 3.61 -8.96 -17.58
C LEU A 16 3.55 -7.45 -17.28
N ALA A 17 3.46 -7.05 -16.02
CA ALA A 17 3.46 -5.64 -15.63
C ALA A 17 4.78 -4.94 -16.03
N ILE A 18 5.91 -5.62 -15.85
CA ILE A 18 7.23 -5.16 -16.28
C ILE A 18 7.25 -5.00 -17.81
N ASP A 19 6.84 -6.02 -18.56
CA ASP A 19 6.84 -6.01 -20.03
C ASP A 19 5.96 -4.87 -20.60
N LEU A 20 4.85 -4.54 -19.93
CA LEU A 20 3.93 -3.49 -20.32
C LEU A 20 4.31 -2.09 -19.81
N GLY A 21 5.36 -1.98 -18.98
CA GLY A 21 5.72 -0.74 -18.30
C GLY A 21 4.59 -0.21 -17.42
N LEU A 22 3.86 -1.11 -16.74
CA LEU A 22 2.75 -0.79 -15.85
C LEU A 22 3.11 -1.14 -14.40
N PRO A 23 2.61 -0.39 -13.41
CA PRO A 23 2.68 -0.84 -12.03
C PRO A 23 1.72 -2.00 -11.77
N VAL A 24 2.05 -2.84 -10.78
CA VAL A 24 1.16 -3.88 -10.25
C VAL A 24 0.58 -3.46 -8.89
N ILE A 25 -0.67 -3.83 -8.61
CA ILE A 25 -1.28 -3.67 -7.28
C ILE A 25 -1.18 -5.02 -6.57
N VAL A 26 -0.48 -5.05 -5.43
CA VAL A 26 -0.11 -6.27 -4.71
C VAL A 26 -0.88 -6.35 -3.40
N HIS A 27 -1.71 -7.39 -3.29
CA HIS A 27 -2.30 -7.79 -2.02
C HIS A 27 -1.40 -8.81 -1.30
N ASN A 28 -1.20 -8.62 0.01
CA ASN A 28 -0.44 -9.52 0.85
C ASN A 28 -1.10 -9.68 2.22
N ARG A 29 -1.27 -10.93 2.66
CA ARG A 29 -1.85 -11.25 3.96
C ARG A 29 -1.21 -12.52 4.51
N GLU A 30 -0.58 -12.40 5.68
CA GLU A 30 0.04 -13.54 6.38
C GLU A 30 1.08 -14.29 5.52
N SER A 31 1.77 -13.56 4.63
CA SER A 31 2.72 -14.12 3.66
C SER A 31 3.97 -13.26 3.43
N ASP A 32 4.31 -12.38 4.37
CA ASP A 32 5.39 -11.38 4.25
C ASP A 32 6.72 -11.97 3.79
N ASP A 33 7.18 -13.05 4.43
CA ASP A 33 8.44 -13.71 4.07
C ASP A 33 8.43 -14.28 2.65
N ARG A 34 7.28 -14.80 2.20
CA ARG A 34 7.12 -15.35 0.85
C ARG A 34 7.11 -14.23 -0.18
N LEU A 35 6.35 -13.17 0.07
CA LEU A 35 6.32 -12.01 -0.81
C LEU A 35 7.70 -11.37 -0.91
N LEU A 36 8.41 -11.19 0.21
CA LEU A 36 9.77 -10.66 0.21
C LEU A 36 10.75 -11.54 -0.58
N ALA A 37 10.63 -12.87 -0.48
CA ALA A 37 11.44 -13.78 -1.26
C ALA A 37 11.17 -13.66 -2.77
N LEU A 38 9.90 -13.59 -3.17
CA LEU A 38 9.50 -13.41 -4.58
C LEU A 38 10.01 -12.07 -5.12
N LEU A 39 9.78 -10.99 -4.38
CA LEU A 39 10.20 -9.65 -4.77
C LEU A 39 11.73 -9.56 -4.89
N ALA A 40 12.50 -10.31 -4.09
CA ALA A 40 13.96 -10.32 -4.17
C ALA A 40 14.53 -11.00 -5.44
N GLU A 41 13.68 -11.63 -6.25
CA GLU A 41 14.13 -12.30 -7.47
C GLU A 41 14.63 -11.28 -8.51
N PRO A 42 15.76 -11.56 -9.18
CA PRO A 42 16.32 -10.65 -10.17
C PRO A 42 15.36 -10.28 -11.30
N ALA A 43 14.52 -11.22 -11.72
CA ALA A 43 13.50 -11.00 -12.75
C ALA A 43 12.48 -9.92 -12.35
N LEU A 44 12.23 -9.76 -11.04
CA LEU A 44 11.30 -8.75 -10.52
C LEU A 44 12.00 -7.48 -10.05
N ALA A 45 13.31 -7.33 -10.26
CA ALA A 45 14.05 -6.11 -9.91
C ALA A 45 13.42 -4.81 -10.46
N PRO A 46 12.99 -4.73 -11.74
CA PRO A 46 12.40 -3.51 -12.31
C PRO A 46 10.92 -3.29 -11.96
N LEU A 47 10.29 -4.22 -11.22
CA LEU A 47 8.88 -4.12 -10.87
C LEU A 47 8.59 -2.82 -10.11
N ALA A 48 7.55 -2.11 -10.52
CA ALA A 48 6.90 -1.06 -9.73
C ALA A 48 5.60 -1.61 -9.13
N ALA A 49 5.38 -1.42 -7.83
CA ALA A 49 4.27 -2.04 -7.11
C ALA A 49 3.60 -1.10 -6.10
N ASP A 50 2.27 -1.13 -6.08
CA ASP A 50 1.46 -0.61 -4.98
C ASP A 50 1.19 -1.75 -3.99
N LEU A 51 1.76 -1.65 -2.79
CA LEU A 51 1.49 -2.58 -1.70
C LEU A 51 0.17 -2.19 -1.04
N HIS A 52 -0.92 -2.59 -1.70
CA HIS A 52 -2.31 -2.35 -1.33
C HIS A 52 -2.63 -2.77 0.10
N SER A 53 -3.31 -1.88 0.82
CA SER A 53 -3.72 -2.05 2.22
C SER A 53 -2.61 -2.65 3.09
N PHE A 54 -1.44 -2.02 3.06
CA PHE A 54 -0.20 -2.46 3.68
C PHE A 54 -0.36 -2.85 5.15
N ALA A 55 0.04 -4.08 5.48
CA ALA A 55 -0.03 -4.65 6.83
C ALA A 55 1.31 -5.25 7.31
N GLY A 56 2.40 -5.15 6.54
CA GLY A 56 3.68 -5.83 6.81
C GLY A 56 4.59 -5.17 7.86
N GLY A 57 4.20 -4.00 8.35
CA GLY A 57 4.89 -3.26 9.41
C GLY A 57 6.30 -2.77 9.09
N ALA A 58 7.00 -2.29 10.11
CA ALA A 58 8.26 -1.56 9.96
C ALA A 58 9.40 -2.37 9.33
N ALA A 59 9.51 -3.67 9.63
CA ALA A 59 10.56 -4.53 9.09
C ALA A 59 10.42 -4.70 7.57
N MET A 60 9.20 -4.96 7.08
CA MET A 60 8.92 -5.06 5.65
C MET A 60 9.10 -3.70 4.96
N ALA A 61 8.61 -2.61 5.56
CA ALA A 61 8.79 -1.26 5.02
C ALA A 61 10.26 -0.91 4.79
N ARG A 62 11.16 -1.20 5.75
CA ARG A 62 12.60 -0.96 5.59
C ARG A 62 13.22 -1.72 4.42
N ARG A 63 12.78 -2.95 4.17
CA ARG A 63 13.30 -3.77 3.06
C ARG A 63 12.81 -3.30 1.69
N LEU A 64 11.68 -2.60 1.66
CA LEU A 64 10.98 -2.27 0.41
C LEU A 64 11.05 -0.78 0.05
N ARG A 65 11.41 0.11 0.99
CA ARG A 65 11.44 1.57 0.77
C ARG A 65 12.37 2.03 -0.35
N ASP A 66 13.43 1.29 -0.65
CA ASP A 66 14.39 1.67 -1.70
C ASP A 66 13.99 1.17 -3.10
N ARG A 67 12.81 0.56 -3.21
CA ARG A 67 12.23 0.06 -4.46
C ARG A 67 11.22 1.07 -5.02
N PRO A 68 10.88 1.01 -6.33
CA PRO A 68 9.86 1.88 -6.92
C PRO A 68 8.45 1.42 -6.50
N PHE A 69 8.23 1.34 -5.19
CA PHE A 69 7.00 0.90 -4.56
C PHE A 69 6.30 2.05 -3.84
N VAL A 70 4.98 1.98 -3.82
CA VAL A 70 4.13 2.81 -2.97
C VAL A 70 3.42 1.91 -1.95
N PHE A 71 3.03 2.48 -0.81
CA PHE A 71 2.40 1.80 0.30
C PHE A 71 0.99 2.37 0.49
N GLY A 72 -0.01 1.57 0.14
CA GLY A 72 -1.41 1.89 0.36
C GLY A 72 -1.80 1.73 1.82
N VAL A 73 -2.31 2.80 2.43
CA VAL A 73 -2.79 2.79 3.82
C VAL A 73 -4.31 2.85 3.81
N SER A 74 -4.95 1.79 4.31
CA SER A 74 -6.40 1.69 4.42
C SER A 74 -6.92 2.11 5.79
N GLY A 75 -8.24 2.05 5.99
CA GLY A 75 -8.89 2.35 7.28
C GLY A 75 -8.38 1.55 8.47
N MET A 76 -7.64 0.46 8.23
CA MET A 76 -6.97 -0.33 9.27
C MET A 76 -6.06 0.52 10.17
N VAL A 77 -5.43 1.59 9.65
CA VAL A 77 -4.55 2.48 10.44
C VAL A 77 -5.24 3.11 11.66
N THR A 78 -6.57 3.26 11.60
CA THR A 78 -7.41 3.78 12.68
C THR A 78 -7.71 2.74 13.76
N PHE A 79 -7.44 1.45 13.52
CA PHE A 79 -7.80 0.38 14.45
C PHE A 79 -6.81 0.29 15.60
N LYS A 80 -7.31 0.06 16.81
CA LYS A 80 -6.50 -0.08 18.03
C LYS A 80 -5.29 -1.01 17.86
N LYS A 81 -5.47 -2.16 17.20
CA LYS A 81 -4.44 -3.21 17.03
C LYS A 81 -3.45 -2.99 15.87
N ALA A 82 -3.64 -1.96 15.03
CA ALA A 82 -2.80 -1.73 13.84
C ALA A 82 -1.52 -0.94 14.14
N GLU A 83 -0.85 -1.26 15.25
CA GLU A 83 0.38 -0.57 15.67
C GLU A 83 1.51 -0.80 14.68
N ASN A 84 1.65 -2.02 14.18
CA ASN A 84 2.58 -2.39 13.12
C ASN A 84 2.49 -1.45 11.89
N VAL A 85 1.27 -1.09 11.47
CA VAL A 85 1.06 -0.20 10.31
C VAL A 85 1.49 1.23 10.66
N ARG A 86 1.11 1.72 11.85
CA ARG A 86 1.46 3.07 12.29
C ARG A 86 2.97 3.27 12.45
N GLU A 87 3.66 2.29 13.02
CA GLU A 87 5.12 2.29 13.15
C GLU A 87 5.85 2.28 11.80
N ALA A 88 5.21 1.82 10.73
CA ALA A 88 5.78 1.81 9.39
C ALA A 88 5.69 3.18 8.69
N LEU A 89 4.70 4.01 9.03
CA LEU A 89 4.43 5.28 8.34
C LEU A 89 5.67 6.20 8.24
N PRO A 90 6.49 6.39 9.29
CA PRO A 90 7.66 7.27 9.22
C PRO A 90 8.79 6.73 8.33
N LEU A 91 8.73 5.45 7.93
CA LEU A 91 9.73 4.79 7.10
C LEU A 91 9.45 4.94 5.61
N PHE A 92 8.20 5.28 5.24
CA PHE A 92 7.84 5.50 3.86
C PHE A 92 8.57 6.74 3.32
N GLY A 93 9.10 6.65 2.11
CA GLY A 93 9.61 7.80 1.38
C GLY A 93 8.53 8.89 1.24
N ALA A 94 8.97 10.13 1.06
CA ALA A 94 8.06 11.29 0.91
C ALA A 94 6.99 11.05 -0.15
N ASP A 95 7.35 10.24 -1.12
CA ASP A 95 6.73 10.05 -2.41
C ASP A 95 6.10 8.63 -2.55
N GLN A 96 6.12 7.83 -1.47
CA GLN A 96 5.66 6.44 -1.46
C GLN A 96 4.32 6.22 -0.75
N LEU A 97 3.77 7.23 -0.08
CA LEU A 97 2.52 7.09 0.68
C LEU A 97 1.29 7.25 -0.22
N LEU A 98 0.36 6.31 -0.14
CA LEU A 98 -1.01 6.43 -0.63
C LEU A 98 -2.02 6.21 0.51
N VAL A 99 -3.16 6.89 0.46
CA VAL A 99 -4.32 6.59 1.31
C VAL A 99 -5.48 6.06 0.48
N GLU A 100 -6.22 5.14 1.07
CA GLU A 100 -7.27 4.41 0.38
C GLU A 100 -8.33 3.89 1.35
N THR A 101 -9.41 3.30 0.82
CA THR A 101 -10.47 2.74 1.64
C THR A 101 -10.52 1.21 1.64
N ASP A 102 -10.19 0.57 0.52
CA ASP A 102 -10.50 -0.85 0.27
C ASP A 102 -12.02 -1.15 0.43
N SER A 103 -12.87 -0.18 0.05
CA SER A 103 -14.32 -0.32 0.13
C SER A 103 -14.80 -1.54 -0.67
N PRO A 104 -15.73 -2.35 -0.14
CA PRO A 104 -16.61 -2.09 1.02
C PRO A 104 -16.05 -2.52 2.39
N TYR A 105 -14.78 -2.93 2.46
CA TYR A 105 -14.15 -3.49 3.66
C TYR A 105 -13.45 -2.41 4.49
N LEU A 106 -13.02 -2.77 5.70
CA LEU A 106 -12.08 -1.97 6.51
C LEU A 106 -12.52 -0.52 6.80
N ALA A 107 -13.82 -0.31 7.06
CA ALA A 107 -14.33 1.01 7.43
C ALA A 107 -13.52 1.63 8.59
N PRO A 108 -12.93 2.83 8.41
CA PRO A 108 -12.12 3.48 9.43
C PRO A 108 -12.98 3.87 10.64
N VAL A 109 -12.37 4.08 11.81
CA VAL A 109 -13.02 4.79 12.93
C VAL A 109 -13.35 6.22 12.45
N PRO A 110 -14.55 6.76 12.70
CA PRO A 110 -15.61 6.26 13.60
C PRO A 110 -16.60 5.25 13.00
N TYR A 111 -16.50 4.93 11.72
CA TYR A 111 -17.41 4.04 10.98
C TYR A 111 -17.12 2.53 11.14
N ARG A 112 -16.22 2.16 12.06
CA ARG A 112 -15.78 0.77 12.22
C ARG A 112 -16.96 -0.19 12.47
N GLY A 113 -17.03 -1.24 11.67
CA GLY A 113 -18.12 -2.24 11.72
C GLY A 113 -19.28 -1.93 10.78
N GLN A 114 -19.29 -0.76 10.15
CA GLN A 114 -20.23 -0.40 9.08
C GLN A 114 -19.63 -0.78 7.70
N ARG A 115 -20.46 -0.70 6.65
CA ARG A 115 -19.98 -0.79 5.27
C ARG A 115 -19.07 0.40 4.98
N ASN A 116 -17.90 0.15 4.39
CA ASN A 116 -16.98 1.21 4.01
C ASN A 116 -17.37 1.84 2.66
N GLU A 117 -17.00 3.11 2.48
CA GLU A 117 -17.30 3.90 1.29
C GLU A 117 -16.11 4.80 0.93
N PRO A 118 -15.90 5.15 -0.36
CA PRO A 118 -14.79 6.00 -0.79
C PRO A 118 -14.67 7.33 -0.04
N ALA A 119 -15.81 7.91 0.37
CA ALA A 119 -15.86 9.17 1.12
C ALA A 119 -15.09 9.09 2.46
N TYR A 120 -14.97 7.90 3.07
CA TYR A 120 -14.29 7.72 4.35
C TYR A 120 -12.76 7.74 4.25
N VAL A 121 -12.18 7.89 3.05
CA VAL A 121 -10.73 8.08 2.88
C VAL A 121 -10.20 9.30 3.66
N VAL A 122 -11.06 10.29 3.92
CA VAL A 122 -10.72 11.46 4.74
C VAL A 122 -10.30 11.08 6.17
N GLU A 123 -10.93 10.06 6.75
CA GLU A 123 -10.58 9.58 8.10
C GLU A 123 -9.23 8.86 8.11
N VAL A 124 -8.91 8.18 6.99
CA VAL A 124 -7.62 7.52 6.80
C VAL A 124 -6.52 8.56 6.70
N ALA A 125 -6.72 9.59 5.88
CA ALA A 125 -5.79 10.72 5.75
C ALA A 125 -5.58 11.44 7.09
N ALA A 126 -6.66 11.73 7.82
CA ALA A 126 -6.60 12.39 9.12
C ALA A 126 -5.80 11.56 10.14
N ARG A 127 -6.00 10.25 10.17
CA ARG A 127 -5.25 9.36 11.06
C ARG A 127 -3.77 9.29 10.70
N VAL A 128 -3.44 9.14 9.42
CA VAL A 128 -2.04 9.14 8.97
C VAL A 128 -1.35 10.47 9.29
N ALA A 129 -2.06 11.59 9.12
CA ALA A 129 -1.54 12.91 9.44
C ALA A 129 -1.20 13.06 10.93
N ALA A 130 -2.07 12.57 11.80
CA ALA A 130 -1.83 12.55 13.24
C ALA A 130 -0.59 11.72 13.63
N GLU A 131 -0.36 10.56 12.99
CA GLU A 131 0.83 9.74 13.24
C GLU A 131 2.12 10.38 12.73
N LEU A 132 2.04 11.18 11.66
CA LEU A 132 3.18 11.86 11.05
C LEU A 132 3.39 13.29 11.57
N GLY A 133 2.54 13.78 12.48
CA GLY A 133 2.65 15.13 13.04
C GLY A 133 2.46 16.24 12.00
N CYS A 134 1.53 16.07 11.06
CA CYS A 134 1.23 17.05 10.02
C CYS A 134 -0.28 17.23 9.83
N GLU A 135 -0.67 18.18 8.97
CA GLU A 135 -2.08 18.46 8.67
C GLU A 135 -2.68 17.43 7.69
N PRO A 136 -3.95 17.04 7.82
CA PRO A 136 -4.61 16.10 6.90
C PRO A 136 -4.54 16.53 5.43
N GLY A 137 -4.59 17.83 5.15
CA GLY A 137 -4.46 18.38 3.81
C GLY A 137 -3.11 18.07 3.15
N GLU A 138 -2.03 17.97 3.94
CA GLU A 138 -0.71 17.59 3.43
C GLU A 138 -0.68 16.12 3.01
N ILE A 139 -1.33 15.23 3.76
CA ILE A 139 -1.47 13.81 3.37
C ILE A 139 -2.29 13.68 2.09
N ALA A 140 -3.39 14.42 1.98
CA ALA A 140 -4.20 14.43 0.77
C ALA A 140 -3.40 14.90 -0.46
N ARG A 141 -2.63 15.99 -0.32
CA ARG A 141 -1.77 16.53 -1.37
C ARG A 141 -0.69 15.53 -1.78
N ARG A 142 0.08 15.00 -0.82
CA ARG A 142 1.14 14.01 -1.05
C ARG A 142 0.59 12.75 -1.71
N SER A 143 -0.47 12.17 -1.16
CA SER A 143 -1.09 10.96 -1.73
C SER A 143 -1.56 11.19 -3.17
N ARG A 144 -2.15 12.35 -3.46
CA ARG A 144 -2.60 12.70 -4.82
C ARG A 144 -1.41 12.81 -5.79
N GLU A 145 -0.36 13.50 -5.40
CA GLU A 145 0.86 13.65 -6.21
C GLU A 145 1.52 12.30 -6.47
N ASN A 146 1.63 11.47 -5.43
CA ASN A 146 2.19 10.12 -5.50
C ASN A 146 1.36 9.24 -6.44
N PHE A 147 0.04 9.25 -6.30
CA PHE A 147 -0.88 8.50 -7.17
C PHE A 147 -0.66 8.84 -8.64
N PHE A 148 -0.70 10.12 -9.00
CA PHE A 148 -0.58 10.55 -10.38
C PHE A 148 0.85 10.45 -10.96
N ARG A 149 1.85 10.26 -10.11
CA ARG A 149 3.22 9.97 -10.52
C ARG A 149 3.42 8.47 -10.73
N PHE A 150 2.85 7.64 -9.85
CA PHE A 150 2.97 6.20 -9.89
C PHE A 150 2.06 5.58 -10.97
N PHE A 151 0.79 5.95 -10.98
CA PHE A 151 -0.19 5.59 -12.02
C PHE A 151 -0.20 6.66 -13.12
N ALA A 152 0.92 6.86 -13.80
CA ALA A 152 1.10 7.95 -14.77
C ALA A 152 0.04 7.97 -15.89
N LYS A 153 -0.47 6.80 -16.29
CA LYS A 153 -1.55 6.66 -17.30
C LYS A 153 -2.92 7.16 -16.83
N ALA A 154 -3.10 7.47 -15.55
CA ALA A 154 -4.35 8.02 -15.01
C ALA A 154 -4.44 9.55 -15.19
N ARG A 155 -3.35 10.23 -15.57
CA ARG A 155 -3.42 11.62 -16.01
C ARG A 155 -3.97 11.64 -17.44
N ALA A 156 -5.23 12.03 -17.58
CA ALA A 156 -5.83 12.39 -18.87
C ALA A 156 -5.19 13.66 -19.43
#